data_AF-A0A954GK27-F1
#
_entry.id   AF-A0A954GK27-F1
#
_cell.length_a   1.000
_cell.length_b   1.000
_cell.length_c   1.000
_cell.angle_alpha   90.00
_cell.angle_beta   90.00
_cell.angle_gamma   90.00
#
_symmetry.space_group_name_H-M   'P 1'
#
loop_
_entity.id
_entity.type
_entity.pdbx_description
1 polymer ?
#
loop_
_entity_poly.entity_id
_entity_poly.type
_entity_poly.pdbx_seq_one_letter_code
_entity_poly.pdbx_strand_id
1 'polypeptide(L)'
;MTVSPPNLNFSRTSMADLSEVASGSSIEDAGEQFEGVFLSLLLKEMRKTVGDGVFGGDSTDTIGGLFDLTLGQELGRSGGLGISESLLRYQRSDNQGGHTNGISGVTQ
;
A
#
# COMPACT_ATOMS: atom_id res chain seq x y z
N MET A 1 5.61 -16.88 48.33
CA MET A 1 5.72 -16.82 46.85
C MET A 1 5.48 -15.38 46.44
N THR A 2 6.54 -14.60 46.25
CA THR A 2 6.42 -13.19 45.79
C THR A 2 6.58 -13.20 44.29
N VAL A 3 5.48 -13.08 43.54
CA VAL A 3 5.58 -12.88 42.10
C VAL A 3 5.98 -11.43 41.85
N SER A 4 7.22 -11.20 41.42
CA SER A 4 7.66 -9.90 40.92
C SER A 4 6.73 -9.46 39.80
N PRO A 5 6.21 -8.22 39.82
CA PRO A 5 5.46 -7.69 38.69
C PRO A 5 6.37 -7.59 37.46
N PRO A 6 5.84 -7.84 36.25
CA PRO A 6 6.57 -7.62 35.01
C PRO A 6 6.92 -6.13 34.89
N ASN A 7 8.21 -5.83 34.75
CA ASN A 7 8.68 -4.48 34.44
C ASN A 7 8.24 -4.12 33.01
N LEU A 8 7.09 -3.45 32.88
CA LEU A 8 6.70 -2.80 31.65
C LEU A 8 7.56 -1.55 31.50
N ASN A 9 8.64 -1.68 30.73
CA ASN A 9 9.52 -0.57 30.39
C ASN A 9 8.83 0.32 29.33
N PHE A 10 8.19 1.39 29.77
CA PHE A 10 7.51 2.36 28.91
C PHE A 10 8.45 3.40 28.27
N SER A 11 9.77 3.29 28.45
CA SER A 11 10.71 4.35 28.11
C SER A 11 11.37 4.24 26.72
N ARG A 12 10.71 3.63 25.72
CA ARG A 12 11.32 3.50 24.40
C ARG A 12 10.36 3.59 23.21
N THR A 13 9.29 4.37 23.29
CA THR A 13 8.64 4.87 22.07
C THR A 13 9.49 6.03 21.54
N SER A 14 10.53 5.68 20.79
CA SER A 14 11.32 6.65 20.02
C SER A 14 10.40 7.34 19.00
N MET A 15 10.57 8.65 18.79
CA MET A 15 9.91 9.37 17.68
C MET A 15 10.18 8.71 16.32
N ALA A 16 11.32 8.03 16.17
CA ALA A 16 11.66 7.26 14.98
C ALA A 16 10.79 6.00 14.82
N ASP A 17 10.41 5.35 15.92
CA ASP A 17 9.59 4.12 15.91
C ASP A 17 8.14 4.44 15.52
N LEU A 18 7.62 5.58 16.00
CA LEU A 18 6.32 6.12 15.57
C LEU A 18 6.34 6.57 14.10
N SER A 19 7.45 7.16 13.64
CA SER A 19 7.63 7.55 12.24
C SER A 19 7.71 6.34 11.32
N GLU A 20 8.34 5.24 11.76
CA GLU A 20 8.47 4.02 10.97
C GLU A 20 7.13 3.29 10.83
N VAL A 21 6.36 3.18 11.92
CA VAL A 21 4.98 2.65 11.89
C VAL A 21 4.05 3.52 11.03
N ALA A 22 4.14 4.85 11.14
CA ALA A 22 3.33 5.78 10.34
C ALA A 22 3.72 5.77 8.85
N SER A 23 5.01 5.56 8.52
CA SER A 23 5.47 5.48 7.14
C SER A 23 5.06 4.16 6.49
N GLY A 24 5.15 3.05 7.22
CA GLY A 24 4.70 1.73 6.75
C GLY A 24 3.21 1.71 6.40
N SER A 25 2.36 2.16 7.33
CA SER A 25 0.91 2.20 7.11
C SER A 25 0.52 3.12 5.94
N SER A 26 1.20 4.26 5.81
CA SER A 26 0.91 5.22 4.72
C SER A 26 1.26 4.68 3.34
N ILE A 27 2.29 3.83 3.24
CA ILE A 27 2.71 3.22 1.97
C ILE A 27 1.81 2.03 1.63
N GLU A 28 1.41 1.24 2.63
CA GLU A 28 0.43 0.16 2.47
C GLU A 28 -0.89 0.72 1.93
N ASP A 29 -1.40 1.78 2.55
CA ASP A 29 -2.60 2.49 2.08
C ASP A 29 -2.42 3.08 0.68
N ALA A 30 -1.23 3.57 0.33
CA ALA A 30 -0.93 4.08 -1.01
C ALA A 30 -0.88 2.97 -2.07
N GLY A 31 -0.36 1.80 -1.71
CA GLY A 31 -0.31 0.61 -2.55
C GLY A 31 -1.71 0.09 -2.87
N GLU A 32 -2.58 -0.02 -1.86
CA GLU A 32 -3.99 -0.41 -2.05
C GLU A 32 -4.74 0.57 -2.96
N GLN A 33 -4.55 1.87 -2.75
CA GLN A 33 -5.15 2.91 -3.59
C GLN A 33 -4.65 2.84 -5.03
N PHE A 34 -3.35 2.58 -5.23
CA PHE A 34 -2.78 2.40 -6.56
C PHE A 34 -3.38 1.18 -7.27
N GLU A 35 -3.45 0.04 -6.58
CA GLU A 35 -4.06 -1.18 -7.11
C GLU A 35 -5.53 -0.97 -7.47
N GLY A 36 -6.27 -0.20 -6.66
CA GLY A 36 -7.66 0.16 -6.95
C GLY A 36 -7.83 1.00 -8.21
N VAL A 37 -6.96 1.99 -8.44
CA VAL A 37 -6.96 2.78 -9.69
C VAL A 37 -6.60 1.90 -10.89
N PHE A 38 -5.60 1.03 -10.75
CA PHE A 38 -5.19 0.11 -11.79
C PHE A 38 -6.33 -0.85 -12.18
N LEU A 39 -7.00 -1.45 -11.20
CA LEU A 39 -8.15 -2.32 -11.41
C LEU A 39 -9.31 -1.59 -12.07
N SER A 40 -9.56 -0.34 -11.68
CA SER A 40 -10.57 0.52 -12.33
C SER A 40 -10.29 0.71 -13.82
N LEU A 41 -9.02 0.93 -14.19
CA LEU A 41 -8.59 1.05 -15.58
C LEU A 41 -8.71 -0.27 -16.33
N LEU A 42 -8.36 -1.38 -15.70
CA LEU A 42 -8.48 -2.71 -16.29
C LEU A 42 -9.95 -3.08 -16.55
N LEU A 43 -10.85 -2.82 -15.60
CA LEU A 43 -12.29 -3.00 -15.74
C LEU A 43 -12.85 -2.16 -16.89
N LYS A 44 -12.40 -0.92 -17.02
CA LYS A 44 -12.78 -0.02 -18.11
C LYS A 44 -12.40 -0.56 -19.48
N GLU A 45 -11.17 -1.06 -19.65
CA GLU A 45 -10.72 -1.63 -20.93
C GLU A 45 -11.41 -2.98 -21.23
N MET A 46 -11.71 -3.80 -20.22
CA MET A 46 -12.54 -5.00 -20.39
C MET A 46 -13.95 -4.63 -20.84
N ARG A 47 -14.60 -3.62 -20.23
CA ARG A 47 -15.93 -3.17 -20.66
C ARG A 47 -15.91 -2.68 -22.10
N LYS A 48 -14.93 -1.86 -22.49
CA LYS A 48 -14.78 -1.39 -23.88
C LYS A 48 -14.68 -2.55 -24.87
N THR A 49 -14.05 -3.65 -24.46
CA THR A 49 -13.88 -4.85 -25.31
C THR A 49 -15.19 -5.63 -25.51
N VAL A 50 -16.17 -5.53 -24.61
CA VAL A 50 -17.49 -6.18 -24.72
C VAL A 50 -18.36 -5.52 -25.82
N GLY A 51 -17.97 -4.33 -26.31
CA GLY A 51 -18.58 -3.67 -27.46
C GLY A 51 -19.83 -2.84 -27.15
N ASP A 52 -20.08 -1.82 -27.98
CA ASP A 52 -21.20 -0.86 -27.88
C ASP A 52 -22.61 -1.49 -27.91
N GLY A 53 -22.73 -2.80 -28.15
CA GLY A 53 -24.00 -3.49 -28.40
C GLY A 53 -24.91 -3.70 -27.19
N VAL A 54 -24.43 -3.49 -25.95
CA VAL A 54 -25.22 -3.70 -24.72
C VAL A 54 -25.34 -2.43 -23.87
N PHE A 55 -24.44 -1.46 -24.04
CA PHE A 55 -24.36 -0.24 -23.21
C PHE A 55 -24.02 1.04 -24.01
N GLY A 56 -24.15 1.05 -25.34
CA GLY A 56 -23.74 2.19 -26.17
C GLY A 56 -24.60 3.45 -25.98
N GLY A 57 -24.08 4.42 -25.22
CA GLY A 57 -24.62 5.77 -25.06
C GLY A 57 -23.83 6.58 -24.03
N ASP A 58 -23.67 7.90 -24.24
CA ASP A 58 -22.86 8.78 -23.37
C ASP A 58 -23.23 8.72 -21.87
N SER A 59 -24.50 8.43 -21.57
CA SER A 59 -24.97 8.26 -20.18
C SER A 59 -24.49 6.96 -19.53
N THR A 60 -24.29 5.92 -20.33
CA THR A 60 -23.82 4.60 -19.87
C THR A 60 -22.33 4.60 -19.57
N ASP A 61 -21.55 5.46 -20.24
CA ASP A 61 -20.13 5.66 -19.95
C ASP A 61 -19.90 6.27 -18.56
N THR A 62 -20.78 7.18 -18.13
CA THR A 62 -20.69 7.79 -16.80
C THR A 62 -21.04 6.79 -15.70
N ILE A 63 -22.14 6.05 -15.87
CA ILE A 63 -22.56 4.99 -14.94
C ILE A 63 -21.51 3.87 -14.89
N GLY A 64 -20.98 3.48 -16.06
CA GLY A 64 -19.91 2.49 -16.16
C GLY A 64 -18.62 2.97 -15.50
N GLY A 65 -18.23 4.23 -15.70
CA GLY A 65 -17.06 4.80 -15.04
C GLY A 65 -17.16 4.77 -13.52
N LEU A 66 -18.34 5.09 -12.97
CA LEU A 66 -18.59 5.01 -11.53
C LEU A 66 -18.58 3.56 -11.01
N PHE A 67 -19.14 2.65 -11.80
CA PHE A 67 -19.15 1.22 -11.50
C PHE A 67 -17.72 0.65 -11.43
N ASP A 68 -16.89 0.93 -12.43
CA ASP A 68 -15.50 0.47 -12.45
C ASP A 68 -14.69 1.07 -11.31
N LEU A 69 -14.93 2.35 -10.98
CA LEU A 69 -14.23 3.01 -9.89
C LEU A 69 -14.56 2.35 -8.55
N THR A 70 -15.84 2.07 -8.30
CA THR A 70 -16.29 1.47 -7.05
C THR A 70 -15.80 0.03 -6.93
N LEU A 71 -15.91 -0.76 -8.01
CA LEU A 71 -15.40 -2.12 -8.04
C LEU A 71 -13.88 -2.17 -7.94
N GLY A 72 -13.17 -1.30 -8.65
CA GLY A 72 -11.72 -1.24 -8.60
C GLY A 72 -11.23 -0.91 -7.20
N GLN A 73 -11.84 0.06 -6.52
CA GLN A 73 -11.55 0.38 -5.11
C GLN A 73 -11.81 -0.81 -4.17
N GLU A 74 -12.97 -1.47 -4.30
CA GLU A 74 -13.30 -2.62 -3.45
C GLU A 74 -12.31 -3.78 -3.66
N LEU A 75 -11.98 -4.07 -4.92
CA LEU A 75 -11.02 -5.12 -5.28
C LEU A 75 -9.60 -4.78 -4.81
N GLY A 76 -9.19 -3.51 -4.92
CA GLY A 76 -7.90 -3.03 -4.43
C GLY A 76 -7.75 -3.19 -2.92
N ARG A 77 -8.81 -2.94 -2.15
CA ARG A 77 -8.84 -3.16 -0.69
C ARG A 77 -8.87 -4.64 -0.32
N SER A 78 -9.46 -5.49 -1.17
CA SER A 78 -9.49 -6.94 -0.95
C SER A 78 -8.17 -7.66 -1.23
N GLY A 79 -7.20 -6.98 -1.87
CA GLY A 79 -5.85 -7.49 -2.12
C GLY A 79 -5.77 -8.56 -3.22
N GLY A 80 -6.43 -8.35 -4.36
CA GLY A 80 -6.61 -9.37 -5.40
C GLY A 80 -5.39 -9.69 -6.27
N LEU A 81 -4.58 -8.69 -6.65
CA LEU A 81 -3.45 -8.86 -7.59
C LEU A 81 -2.09 -8.87 -6.90
N GLY A 82 -1.99 -8.39 -5.65
CA GLY A 82 -0.74 -8.35 -4.88
C GLY A 82 0.30 -7.38 -5.46
N ILE A 83 -0.15 -6.41 -6.26
CA ILE A 83 0.72 -5.38 -6.86
C ILE A 83 1.17 -4.40 -5.78
N SER A 84 0.26 -4.03 -4.87
CA SER A 84 0.52 -3.25 -3.67
C SER A 84 1.66 -3.84 -2.83
N GLU A 85 1.58 -5.12 -2.49
CA GLU A 85 2.60 -5.86 -1.72
C GLU A 85 3.96 -5.95 -2.46
N SER A 86 3.92 -6.13 -3.78
CA SER A 86 5.15 -6.16 -4.59
C SER A 86 5.85 -4.80 -4.62
N LEU A 87 5.09 -3.71 -4.66
CA LEU A 87 5.59 -2.34 -4.61
C LEU A 87 6.23 -2.02 -3.25
N LEU A 88 5.53 -2.38 -2.16
CA LEU A 88 6.04 -2.30 -0.78
C LEU A 88 7.37 -3.03 -0.62
N ARG A 89 7.46 -4.25 -1.17
CA ARG A 89 8.68 -5.07 -1.11
C ARG A 89 9.84 -4.39 -1.83
N TYR A 90 9.61 -3.85 -3.03
CA TYR A 90 10.64 -3.12 -3.78
C TYR A 90 11.16 -1.91 -3.00
N GLN A 91 10.28 -1.09 -2.43
CA GLN A 91 10.67 0.08 -1.66
C GLN A 91 11.42 -0.29 -0.37
N ARG A 92 10.99 -1.35 0.33
CA ARG A 92 11.69 -1.84 1.53
C ARG A 92 13.08 -2.40 1.18
N SER A 93 13.23 -3.03 0.01
CA SER A 93 14.53 -3.46 -0.50
C SER A 93 15.46 -2.29 -0.81
N ASP A 94 14.94 -1.17 -1.31
CA ASP A 94 15.72 0.03 -1.65
C ASP A 94 16.22 0.78 -0.38
N ASN A 95 15.41 0.80 0.69
CA ASN A 95 15.78 1.44 1.97
C ASN A 95 16.85 0.68 2.78
N GLN A 96 17.18 -0.57 2.45
CA GLN A 96 18.22 -1.35 3.16
C GLN A 96 19.63 -1.19 2.56
N GLY A 97 19.81 -0.36 1.53
CA GLY A 97 21.11 -0.10 0.88
C GLY A 97 21.97 0.99 1.54
N GLY A 98 21.49 1.64 2.60
CA GLY A 98 22.18 2.77 3.24
C GLY A 98 22.59 2.48 4.69
N HIS A 99 23.89 2.60 4.98
CA HIS A 99 24.51 2.75 6.31
C HIS A 99 25.22 1.53 6.92
N THR A 100 26.27 1.03 6.28
CA THR A 100 27.47 0.60 7.02
C THR A 100 28.73 0.87 6.22
N ASN A 101 29.35 2.05 6.35
CA ASN A 101 30.79 2.13 6.13
C ASN A 101 31.46 3.30 6.88
N GLY A 102 32.34 2.94 7.84
CA GLY A 102 33.64 3.61 7.92
C GLY A 102 33.92 4.62 9.04
N ILE A 103 33.42 4.47 10.26
CA ILE A 103 34.01 5.17 11.43
C ILE A 103 34.25 4.20 12.59
N SER A 104 35.30 3.40 12.46
CA SER A 104 35.97 2.79 13.60
C SER A 104 37.46 3.12 13.52
N GLY A 105 37.96 3.84 14.52
CA GLY A 105 39.40 3.93 14.79
C GLY A 105 40.05 5.31 14.81
N VAL A 106 39.39 6.36 15.30
CA VAL A 106 40.10 7.54 15.84
C VAL A 106 39.81 7.64 17.33
N THR A 107 40.86 7.86 18.13
CA THR A 107 40.96 7.84 19.61
C THR A 107 41.36 6.45 20.11
N GLN A 108 42.57 6.18 20.62
CA GLN A 108 43.66 7.02 21.15
C GLN A 108 44.97 6.23 21.05
#